data_AF-A0A068NQM2-F1
#
_entry.id   AF-A0A068NQM2-F1
#
_cell.length_a   1.000
_cell.length_b   1.000
_cell.length_c   1.000
_cell.angle_alpha   90.00
_cell.angle_beta   90.00
_cell.angle_gamma   90.00
#
_symmetry.space_group_name_H-M   'P 1'
#
loop_
_entity.id
_entity.type
_entity.pdbx_description
1 polymer ?
#
loop_
_entity_poly.entity_id
_entity_poly.type
_entity_poly.pdbx_seq_one_letter_code
_entity_poly.pdbx_strand_id
1 'polypeptide(L)'
;MSLVGRVGRKRPRARVAMAGLYLILTLGAITTIYPFLLMISTGLKGPTDQNDTRLVPTYLQKDAELLDKYVDDKYAGDKSLIASTRQGGSPAEVEKYDAFLKTLPIDFWEVGFRIAPGQVTSRLTDLYRTWLRSRYENIDALNRAYVEENVAFQTVVPPSEMFARKVWRPTPGRKYEEWRSFKAGLPTTFRIPITERLLFQKWAMGKYQNQFGEVPLDVKGTATRFEELQVPASGPVLDEFRKQEPDRFRSDAGEAKWAAFGGIGPMPVAPHEAAYVAAHASELRNEFAGRNYRYVLDYILINGRAVANTVLFCVLAILTQLTVNPLAAYALSRYPVRQSGAILIFLLATMAFPAEVAMIPAFLLLKDLGLLNTFAALVLPSAASGYMIFLLKGFFDSLPQELFEAGSLDGAKESTMMFRIALPLSRPVLGYLALVAFMGAYGAFIYAFLVAQDQRIWTLMVWIYQLQNNAPKSVMMAALTLAALPTLIVFLLAQRVIMRGIVLPGER
;
A
#
# COMPACT_ATOMS: atom_id res chain seq x y z
N MET A 1 31.88 -12.62 14.46
CA MET A 1 32.74 -13.72 14.98
C MET A 1 33.46 -14.33 13.79
N SER A 2 34.77 -14.55 13.83
CA SER A 2 35.39 -15.34 12.76
C SER A 2 35.37 -16.80 13.15
N LEU A 3 34.79 -17.64 12.29
CA LEU A 3 34.96 -19.09 12.28
C LEU A 3 36.45 -19.52 12.29
N VAL A 4 37.37 -18.61 11.97
CA VAL A 4 38.82 -18.83 11.95
C VAL A 4 39.50 -17.99 13.03
N GLY A 5 40.20 -18.65 13.97
CA GLY A 5 40.98 -17.97 15.03
C GLY A 5 41.98 -16.94 14.49
N ARG A 6 42.37 -15.96 15.31
CA ARG A 6 43.23 -14.82 14.91
C ARG A 6 44.55 -15.26 14.23
N VAL A 7 45.10 -16.41 14.61
CA VAL A 7 46.35 -16.98 14.08
C VAL A 7 46.16 -17.62 12.69
N GLY A 8 44.99 -18.22 12.43
CA GLY A 8 44.68 -18.90 11.16
C GLY A 8 44.43 -17.96 9.97
N ARG A 9 43.98 -16.72 10.23
CA ARG A 9 43.63 -15.72 9.19
C ARG A 9 44.81 -15.24 8.31
N LYS A 10 46.06 -15.47 8.73
CA LYS A 10 47.25 -15.08 7.94
C LYS A 10 47.61 -16.09 6.85
N ARG A 11 47.10 -17.34 6.90
CA ARG A 11 47.38 -18.36 5.89
C ARG A 11 46.63 -18.04 4.59
N PRO A 12 47.24 -18.19 3.40
CA PRO A 12 46.61 -17.86 2.12
C PRO A 12 45.33 -18.66 1.89
N ARG A 13 45.31 -19.97 2.22
CA ARG A 13 44.12 -20.83 2.14
C ARG A 13 42.95 -20.31 3.00
N ALA A 14 43.23 -19.81 4.21
CA ALA A 14 42.21 -19.25 5.09
C ALA A 14 41.68 -17.90 4.57
N ARG A 15 42.52 -17.08 3.93
CA ARG A 15 42.08 -15.84 3.27
C ARG A 15 41.15 -16.12 2.10
N VAL A 16 41.48 -17.13 1.27
CA VAL A 16 40.62 -17.56 0.15
C VAL A 16 39.28 -18.08 0.65
N ALA A 17 39.27 -18.93 1.69
CA ALA A 17 38.03 -19.44 2.29
C ALA A 17 37.16 -18.31 2.87
N MET A 18 37.76 -17.36 3.59
CA MET A 18 37.05 -16.19 4.12
C MET A 18 36.52 -15.28 3.01
N ALA A 19 37.30 -15.06 1.93
CA ALA A 19 36.85 -14.30 0.78
C ALA A 19 35.66 -14.96 0.09
N GLY A 20 35.70 -16.29 -0.09
CA GLY A 20 34.57 -17.08 -0.60
C GLY A 20 33.32 -16.97 0.28
N LEU A 21 33.49 -17.08 1.60
CA LEU A 21 32.39 -16.90 2.57
C LEU A 21 31.79 -15.48 2.47
N TYR A 22 32.62 -14.44 2.45
CA TYR A 22 32.13 -13.06 2.33
C TYR A 22 31.46 -12.80 0.98
N LEU A 23 31.96 -13.40 -0.10
CA LEU A 23 31.32 -13.31 -1.41
C LEU A 23 29.91 -13.94 -1.38
N ILE A 24 29.77 -15.13 -0.80
CA ILE A 24 28.46 -15.80 -0.64
C ILE A 24 27.52 -14.96 0.23
N LEU A 25 28.00 -14.46 1.36
CA LEU A 25 27.20 -13.61 2.26
C LEU A 25 26.79 -12.29 1.57
N THR A 26 27.68 -11.68 0.80
CA THR A 26 27.39 -10.46 0.05
C THR A 26 26.39 -10.74 -1.07
N LEU A 27 26.53 -11.86 -1.78
CA LEU A 27 25.57 -12.29 -2.80
C LEU A 27 24.18 -12.49 -2.17
N GLY A 28 24.10 -13.18 -1.03
CA GLY A 28 22.85 -13.37 -0.28
C GLY A 28 22.24 -12.06 0.24
N ALA A 29 23.07 -11.09 0.65
CA ALA A 29 22.60 -9.77 1.02
C ALA A 29 22.06 -9.00 -0.19
N ILE A 30 22.72 -9.08 -1.35
CA ILE A 30 22.26 -8.41 -2.57
C ILE A 30 20.93 -9.01 -3.05
N THR A 31 20.78 -10.33 -3.04
CA THR A 31 19.55 -11.00 -3.48
C THR A 31 18.36 -10.72 -2.57
N THR A 32 18.59 -10.34 -1.32
CA THR A 32 17.51 -9.95 -0.38
C THR A 32 17.22 -8.45 -0.41
N ILE A 33 18.24 -7.60 -0.55
CA ILE A 33 18.07 -6.13 -0.60
C ILE A 33 17.44 -5.70 -1.92
N TYR A 34 17.82 -6.30 -3.06
CA TYR A 34 17.34 -5.87 -4.37
C TYR A 34 15.81 -5.96 -4.54
N PRO A 35 15.12 -7.07 -4.19
CA PRO A 35 13.66 -7.13 -4.20
C PRO A 35 13.01 -6.10 -3.28
N PHE A 36 13.59 -5.82 -2.12
CA PHE A 36 13.08 -4.81 -1.20
C PHE A 36 13.18 -3.40 -1.79
N LEU A 37 14.30 -3.07 -2.43
CA LEU A 37 14.46 -1.79 -3.15
C LEU A 37 13.49 -1.68 -4.34
N LEU A 38 13.24 -2.78 -5.06
CA LEU A 38 12.22 -2.83 -6.11
C LEU A 38 10.81 -2.62 -5.55
N MET A 39 10.50 -3.19 -4.39
CA MET A 39 9.24 -2.96 -3.68
C MET A 39 9.05 -1.48 -3.34
N ILE A 40 10.07 -0.86 -2.74
CA ILE A 40 10.07 0.58 -2.43
C ILE A 40 9.82 1.38 -3.70
N SER A 41 10.61 1.11 -4.76
CA SER A 41 10.54 1.79 -6.05
C SER A 41 9.18 1.66 -6.71
N THR A 42 8.62 0.45 -6.74
CA THR A 42 7.32 0.18 -7.34
C THR A 42 6.18 0.82 -6.54
N GLY A 43 6.36 0.97 -5.23
CA GLY A 43 5.51 1.78 -4.37
C GLY A 43 5.43 3.26 -4.79
N LEU A 44 6.45 3.80 -5.46
CA LEU A 44 6.49 5.17 -5.97
C LEU A 44 5.88 5.33 -7.37
N LYS A 45 5.51 4.22 -8.03
CA LYS A 45 5.04 4.20 -9.42
C LYS A 45 3.50 4.23 -9.49
N GLY A 46 2.97 4.41 -10.68
CA GLY A 46 1.54 4.44 -11.02
C GLY A 46 1.26 3.71 -12.32
N PRO A 47 0.09 3.90 -12.94
CA PRO A 47 -0.32 3.17 -14.13
C PRO A 47 0.62 3.33 -15.34
N THR A 48 1.21 4.51 -15.52
CA THR A 48 2.10 4.82 -16.65
C THR A 48 3.45 4.13 -16.59
N ASP A 49 3.95 3.85 -15.39
CA ASP A 49 5.32 3.37 -15.12
C ASP A 49 5.34 2.06 -14.30
N GLN A 50 4.19 1.42 -14.05
CA GLN A 50 4.10 0.18 -13.24
C GLN A 50 4.95 -0.98 -13.74
N ASN A 51 5.23 -1.04 -15.05
CA ASN A 51 6.02 -2.09 -15.67
C ASN A 51 7.51 -1.72 -15.81
N ASP A 52 7.90 -0.52 -15.37
CA ASP A 52 9.30 -0.09 -15.37
C ASP A 52 10.05 -0.83 -14.25
N THR A 53 11.11 -1.56 -14.58
CA THR A 53 11.91 -2.33 -13.60
C THR A 53 13.05 -1.52 -12.98
N ARG A 54 13.24 -0.25 -13.36
CA ARG A 54 14.27 0.61 -12.79
C ARG A 54 14.02 0.89 -11.31
N LEU A 55 15.09 0.94 -10.53
CA LEU A 55 15.05 1.23 -9.08
C LEU A 55 14.65 2.69 -8.79
N VAL A 56 15.10 3.64 -9.61
CA VAL A 56 14.71 5.04 -9.49
C VAL A 56 13.69 5.35 -10.59
N PRO A 57 12.43 5.69 -10.24
CA PRO A 57 11.44 6.07 -11.24
C PRO A 57 11.90 7.25 -12.09
N THR A 58 11.73 7.14 -13.40
CA THR A 58 12.27 8.12 -14.37
C THR A 58 11.63 9.50 -14.23
N TYR A 59 10.35 9.58 -13.81
CA TYR A 59 9.63 10.84 -13.60
C TYR A 59 10.27 11.74 -12.50
N LEU A 60 11.09 11.16 -11.61
CA LEU A 60 11.83 11.94 -10.60
C LEU A 60 12.94 12.79 -11.23
N GLN A 61 13.40 12.44 -12.43
CA GLN A 61 14.53 13.08 -13.10
C GLN A 61 14.15 13.73 -14.43
N LYS A 62 13.18 13.17 -15.17
CA LYS A 62 12.78 13.66 -16.50
C LYS A 62 11.40 14.30 -16.48
N ASP A 63 11.33 15.56 -16.89
CA ASP A 63 10.07 16.32 -16.92
C ASP A 63 9.07 15.81 -17.96
N ALA A 64 9.53 15.20 -19.05
CA ALA A 64 8.66 14.58 -20.04
C ALA A 64 7.83 13.42 -19.43
N GLU A 65 8.47 12.55 -18.66
CA GLU A 65 7.80 11.43 -17.97
C GLU A 65 6.87 11.92 -16.86
N LEU A 66 7.25 13.01 -16.18
CA LEU A 66 6.42 13.67 -15.19
C LEU A 66 5.16 14.28 -15.83
N LEU A 67 5.31 14.89 -17.01
CA LEU A 67 4.20 15.44 -17.79
C LEU A 67 3.23 14.34 -18.22
N ASP A 68 3.74 13.21 -18.71
CA ASP A 68 2.90 12.07 -19.09
C ASP A 68 2.12 11.52 -17.89
N LYS A 69 2.77 11.43 -16.73
CA LYS A 69 2.12 11.02 -15.48
C LYS A 69 1.05 12.02 -15.02
N TYR A 70 1.34 13.32 -15.12
CA TYR A 70 0.40 14.39 -14.79
C TYR A 70 -0.83 14.38 -15.70
N VAL A 71 -0.64 14.17 -17.00
CA VAL A 71 -1.73 14.10 -17.97
C VAL A 71 -2.57 12.84 -17.76
N ASP A 72 -1.95 11.68 -17.57
CA ASP A 72 -2.66 10.46 -17.23
C ASP A 72 -3.55 10.66 -15.98
N ASP A 73 -3.01 11.29 -14.94
CA ASP A 73 -3.74 11.62 -13.71
C ASP A 73 -4.88 12.63 -13.95
N LYS A 74 -4.62 13.72 -14.69
CA LYS A 74 -5.63 14.76 -14.99
C LYS A 74 -6.81 14.20 -15.77
N TYR A 75 -6.57 13.30 -16.72
CA TYR A 75 -7.61 12.71 -17.56
C TYR A 75 -8.07 11.34 -17.09
N ALA A 76 -7.63 10.90 -15.91
CA ALA A 76 -7.98 9.62 -15.31
C ALA A 76 -7.72 8.41 -16.22
N GLY A 77 -6.65 8.45 -17.02
CA GLY A 77 -6.27 7.42 -18.00
C GLY A 77 -7.13 7.37 -19.27
N ASP A 78 -8.08 8.30 -19.46
CA ASP A 78 -8.92 8.38 -20.65
C ASP A 78 -8.09 8.87 -21.85
N LYS A 79 -7.53 7.91 -22.60
CA LYS A 79 -6.70 8.16 -23.79
C LYS A 79 -7.45 8.97 -24.85
N SER A 80 -8.76 8.78 -24.96
CA SER A 80 -9.57 9.46 -25.94
C SER A 80 -9.73 10.94 -25.60
N LEU A 81 -9.94 11.23 -24.32
CA LEU A 81 -9.96 12.60 -23.82
C LEU A 81 -8.59 13.29 -23.97
N ILE A 82 -7.49 12.59 -23.67
CA ILE A 82 -6.12 13.11 -23.87
C ILE A 82 -5.87 13.46 -25.34
N ALA A 83 -6.19 12.56 -26.27
CA ALA A 83 -5.96 12.79 -27.69
C ALA A 83 -6.85 13.92 -28.26
N SER A 84 -8.12 14.00 -27.83
CA SER A 84 -9.07 15.02 -28.27
C SER A 84 -8.66 16.46 -27.88
N THR A 85 -7.91 16.61 -26.78
CA THR A 85 -7.52 17.90 -26.20
C THR A 85 -6.16 18.39 -26.69
N ARG A 86 -5.29 17.52 -27.21
CA ARG A 86 -3.89 17.83 -27.56
C ARG A 86 -3.65 18.26 -29.02
N GLN A 87 -4.50 19.13 -29.58
CA GLN A 87 -4.37 19.54 -30.99
C GLN A 87 -3.61 20.86 -31.15
N GLY A 88 -2.27 20.82 -31.15
CA GLY A 88 -1.41 21.78 -31.85
C GLY A 88 -1.51 23.28 -31.51
N GLY A 89 -2.18 23.66 -30.42
CA GLY A 89 -2.27 25.08 -30.03
C GLY A 89 -0.90 25.69 -29.72
N SER A 90 -0.76 26.98 -29.99
CA SER A 90 0.53 27.69 -29.86
C SER A 90 0.90 27.93 -28.39
N PRO A 91 2.17 27.69 -27.98
CA PRO A 91 2.66 28.06 -26.65
C PRO A 91 2.50 29.55 -26.31
N ALA A 92 2.43 30.43 -27.31
CA ALA A 92 2.23 31.87 -27.10
C ALA A 92 0.84 32.21 -26.54
N GLU A 93 -0.17 31.35 -26.75
CA GLU A 93 -1.56 31.58 -26.33
C GLU A 93 -1.84 31.02 -24.93
N VAL A 94 -0.86 30.46 -24.22
CA VAL A 94 -1.05 29.77 -22.92
C VAL A 94 -1.64 30.67 -21.85
N GLU A 95 -1.15 31.91 -21.72
CA GLU A 95 -1.66 32.86 -20.74
C GLU A 95 -3.10 33.28 -21.03
N LYS A 96 -3.41 33.52 -22.32
CA LYS A 96 -4.75 33.83 -22.79
C LYS A 96 -5.72 32.67 -22.56
N TYR A 97 -5.25 31.44 -22.78
CA TYR A 97 -6.02 30.23 -22.52
C TYR A 97 -6.31 30.06 -21.02
N ASP A 98 -5.36 30.36 -20.14
CA ASP A 98 -5.62 30.36 -18.69
C ASP A 98 -6.69 31.38 -18.29
N ALA A 99 -6.65 32.58 -18.86
CA ALA A 99 -7.68 33.60 -18.66
C ALA A 99 -9.05 33.14 -19.18
N PHE A 100 -9.10 32.52 -20.36
CA PHE A 100 -10.31 31.93 -20.93
C PHE A 100 -10.94 30.90 -19.98
N LEU A 101 -10.15 29.96 -19.45
CA LEU A 101 -10.62 28.93 -18.53
C LEU A 101 -11.26 29.49 -17.26
N LYS A 102 -10.81 30.66 -16.78
CA LYS A 102 -11.40 31.36 -15.62
C LYS A 102 -12.81 31.88 -15.93
N THR A 103 -13.04 32.35 -17.15
CA THR A 103 -14.32 32.91 -17.61
C THR A 103 -15.34 31.85 -18.04
N LEU A 104 -14.90 30.62 -18.27
CA LEU A 104 -15.75 29.55 -18.78
C LEU A 104 -16.84 29.17 -17.75
N PRO A 105 -18.14 29.21 -18.11
CA PRO A 105 -19.20 28.87 -17.17
C PRO A 105 -19.11 27.41 -16.71
N ILE A 106 -19.58 27.14 -15.48
CA ILE A 106 -19.40 25.86 -14.77
C ILE A 106 -19.96 24.64 -15.52
N ASP A 107 -20.95 24.84 -16.39
CA ASP A 107 -21.60 23.77 -17.13
C ASP A 107 -20.91 23.46 -18.48
N PHE A 108 -19.84 24.20 -18.84
CA PHE A 108 -19.08 24.05 -20.09
C PHE A 108 -17.71 23.39 -19.91
N TRP A 109 -17.41 22.91 -18.70
CA TRP A 109 -16.20 22.15 -18.43
C TRP A 109 -16.44 21.00 -17.45
N GLU A 110 -15.73 19.91 -17.69
CA GLU A 110 -15.65 18.75 -16.81
C GLU A 110 -14.44 18.88 -15.87
N VAL A 111 -14.55 18.28 -14.68
CA VAL A 111 -13.47 18.31 -13.71
C VAL A 111 -12.44 17.23 -14.01
N GLY A 112 -11.17 17.62 -14.09
CA GLY A 112 -10.01 16.73 -14.19
C GLY A 112 -9.62 16.12 -12.85
N PHE A 113 -8.60 15.26 -12.87
CA PHE A 113 -8.08 14.53 -11.71
C PHE A 113 -9.17 13.74 -10.99
N ARG A 114 -10.04 13.06 -11.74
CA ARG A 114 -10.98 12.08 -11.18
C ARG A 114 -10.24 10.80 -10.80
N ILE A 115 -10.87 9.93 -10.03
CA ILE A 115 -10.28 8.64 -9.66
C ILE A 115 -10.13 7.80 -10.93
N ALA A 116 -8.89 7.51 -11.32
CA ALA A 116 -8.56 6.69 -12.47
C ALA A 116 -8.63 5.19 -12.15
N PRO A 117 -8.93 4.32 -13.14
CA PRO A 117 -8.72 2.89 -12.98
C PRO A 117 -7.28 2.59 -12.60
N GLY A 118 -7.05 1.77 -11.56
CA GLY A 118 -5.69 1.44 -11.15
C GLY A 118 -4.94 2.58 -10.45
N GLN A 119 -5.63 3.64 -10.01
CA GLN A 119 -5.08 4.62 -9.08
C GLN A 119 -5.89 4.69 -7.79
N VAL A 120 -5.25 5.16 -6.74
CA VAL A 120 -5.87 5.41 -5.44
C VAL A 120 -5.84 6.89 -5.15
N THR A 121 -7.00 7.42 -4.75
CA THR A 121 -7.22 8.81 -4.33
C THR A 121 -6.76 9.85 -5.34
N SER A 122 -7.71 10.55 -5.94
CA SER A 122 -7.40 11.60 -6.91
C SER A 122 -7.28 12.97 -6.24
N ARG A 123 -6.51 13.89 -6.85
CA ARG A 123 -6.38 15.26 -6.34
C ARG A 123 -7.72 15.96 -6.12
N LEU A 124 -8.65 15.74 -7.04
CA LEU A 124 -10.01 16.26 -6.91
C LEU A 124 -10.69 15.76 -5.64
N THR A 125 -10.55 14.46 -5.39
CA THR A 125 -11.16 13.81 -4.24
C THR A 125 -10.55 14.32 -2.93
N ASP A 126 -9.23 14.52 -2.88
CA ASP A 126 -8.55 15.07 -1.71
C ASP A 126 -8.95 16.52 -1.42
N LEU A 127 -9.00 17.37 -2.46
CA LEU A 127 -9.47 18.75 -2.31
C LEU A 127 -10.92 18.79 -1.86
N TYR A 128 -11.78 17.96 -2.45
CA TYR A 128 -13.19 17.90 -2.09
C TYR A 128 -13.38 17.45 -0.63
N ARG A 129 -12.68 16.40 -0.20
CA ARG A 129 -12.73 15.93 1.20
C ARG A 129 -12.19 16.96 2.19
N THR A 130 -11.11 17.65 1.83
CA THR A 130 -10.54 18.73 2.66
C THR A 130 -11.52 19.90 2.79
N TRP A 131 -12.17 20.27 1.68
CA TRP A 131 -13.21 21.28 1.66
C TRP A 131 -14.40 20.89 2.54
N LEU A 132 -14.86 19.64 2.49
CA LEU A 132 -15.94 19.16 3.36
C LEU A 132 -15.54 19.16 4.84
N ARG A 133 -14.32 18.77 5.19
CA ARG A 133 -13.82 18.83 6.58
C ARG A 133 -13.79 20.25 7.15
N SER A 134 -13.60 21.26 6.30
CA SER A 134 -13.68 22.67 6.74
C SER A 134 -15.12 23.15 7.00
N ARG A 135 -16.12 22.43 6.48
CA ARG A 135 -17.54 22.78 6.54
C ARG A 135 -18.34 21.97 7.55
N TYR A 136 -17.94 20.73 7.80
CA TYR A 136 -18.62 19.80 8.67
C TYR A 136 -17.70 19.37 9.80
N GLU A 137 -18.19 19.49 11.03
CA GLU A 137 -17.45 19.13 12.25
C GLU A 137 -17.03 17.65 12.27
N ASN A 138 -17.94 16.77 11.85
CA ASN A 138 -17.73 15.33 11.83
C ASN A 138 -18.49 14.68 10.68
N ILE A 139 -18.19 13.40 10.45
CA ILE A 139 -18.80 12.61 9.37
C ILE A 139 -20.31 12.45 9.55
N ASP A 140 -20.81 12.37 10.78
CA ASP A 140 -22.24 12.24 11.06
C ASP A 140 -23.02 13.49 10.66
N ALA A 141 -22.45 14.68 10.87
CA ALA A 141 -23.02 15.94 10.42
C ALA A 141 -23.12 16.00 8.89
N LEU A 142 -22.06 15.55 8.19
CA LEU A 142 -22.07 15.43 6.73
C LEU A 142 -23.14 14.42 6.25
N ASN A 143 -23.17 13.24 6.85
CA ASN A 143 -24.12 12.17 6.53
C ASN A 143 -25.58 12.61 6.70
N ARG A 144 -25.89 13.35 7.78
CA ARG A 144 -27.22 13.95 7.96
C ARG A 144 -27.55 14.99 6.89
N ALA A 145 -26.58 15.80 6.47
CA ALA A 145 -26.80 16.85 5.47
C ALA A 145 -26.94 16.30 4.05
N TYR A 146 -26.21 15.23 3.72
CA TYR A 146 -26.19 14.63 2.39
C TYR A 146 -27.13 13.42 2.27
N VAL A 147 -27.67 12.92 3.38
CA VAL A 147 -28.47 11.69 3.46
C VAL A 147 -27.65 10.50 2.94
N GLU A 148 -26.47 10.31 3.52
CA GLU A 148 -25.52 9.24 3.19
C GLU A 148 -25.02 8.52 4.45
N GLU A 149 -24.39 7.36 4.31
CA GLU A 149 -23.85 6.56 5.42
C GLU A 149 -22.34 6.34 5.24
N ASN A 150 -21.58 7.43 5.12
CA ASN A 150 -20.13 7.35 5.03
C ASN A 150 -19.51 7.03 6.40
N VAL A 151 -18.56 6.10 6.44
CA VAL A 151 -17.90 5.70 7.69
C VAL A 151 -16.84 6.73 8.12
N ALA A 152 -16.24 7.44 7.15
CA ALA A 152 -15.27 8.50 7.39
C ALA A 152 -15.25 9.51 6.22
N PHE A 153 -14.68 10.70 6.41
CA PHE A 153 -14.49 11.65 5.30
C PHE A 153 -13.70 11.05 4.12
N GLN A 154 -12.79 10.11 4.41
CA GLN A 154 -11.98 9.40 3.42
C GLN A 154 -12.80 8.45 2.53
N THR A 155 -14.07 8.16 2.84
CA THR A 155 -14.95 7.34 1.98
C THR A 155 -15.84 8.19 1.08
N VAL A 156 -15.91 9.50 1.31
CA VAL A 156 -16.77 10.41 0.55
C VAL A 156 -16.22 10.59 -0.86
N VAL A 157 -17.13 10.57 -1.85
CA VAL A 157 -16.83 10.72 -3.28
C VAL A 157 -17.59 11.94 -3.84
N PRO A 158 -16.95 12.74 -4.72
CA PRO A 158 -17.65 13.83 -5.41
C PRO A 158 -18.78 13.33 -6.32
N PRO A 159 -19.84 14.12 -6.55
CA PRO A 159 -20.87 13.82 -7.53
C PRO A 159 -20.31 13.56 -8.94
N SER A 160 -20.96 12.64 -9.67
CA SER A 160 -20.62 12.36 -11.06
C SER A 160 -21.37 13.29 -12.01
N GLU A 161 -20.63 13.99 -12.87
CA GLU A 161 -21.18 14.82 -13.93
C GLU A 161 -21.03 14.13 -15.28
N MET A 162 -22.13 14.00 -16.04
CA MET A 162 -22.12 13.36 -17.36
C MET A 162 -22.58 14.35 -18.41
N PHE A 163 -21.84 15.44 -18.58
CA PHE A 163 -22.30 16.54 -19.41
C PHE A 163 -22.43 16.18 -20.90
N ALA A 164 -21.65 15.21 -21.35
CA ALA A 164 -21.72 14.68 -22.71
C ALA A 164 -23.05 13.94 -23.04
N ARG A 165 -23.84 13.55 -22.04
CA ARG A 165 -25.13 12.89 -22.29
C ARG A 165 -26.21 13.93 -22.61
N LYS A 166 -27.01 13.66 -23.65
CA LYS A 166 -28.13 14.51 -24.06
C LYS A 166 -29.13 14.79 -22.94
N VAL A 167 -29.51 13.73 -22.20
CA VAL A 167 -30.51 13.79 -21.13
C VAL A 167 -29.83 13.47 -19.80
N TRP A 168 -28.90 14.33 -19.38
CA TRP A 168 -28.36 14.27 -18.02
C TRP A 168 -28.85 15.46 -17.20
N ARG A 169 -29.40 15.15 -16.03
CA ARG A 169 -29.77 16.12 -15.02
C ARG A 169 -29.14 15.67 -13.69
N PRO A 170 -28.59 16.60 -12.90
CA PRO A 170 -28.04 16.24 -11.60
C PRO A 170 -29.15 15.81 -10.65
N THR A 171 -28.82 14.94 -9.69
CA THR A 171 -29.72 14.63 -8.57
C THR A 171 -29.89 15.91 -7.75
N PRO A 172 -31.12 16.43 -7.61
CA PRO A 172 -31.35 17.64 -6.84
C PRO A 172 -31.07 17.39 -5.36
N GLY A 173 -30.51 18.39 -4.68
CA GLY A 173 -30.22 18.34 -3.26
C GLY A 173 -28.96 19.09 -2.87
N ARG A 174 -28.78 19.26 -1.56
CA ARG A 174 -27.70 20.04 -0.95
C ARG A 174 -26.31 19.61 -1.43
N LYS A 175 -26.07 18.30 -1.58
CA LYS A 175 -24.79 17.76 -2.07
C LYS A 175 -24.41 18.32 -3.44
N TYR A 176 -25.36 18.45 -4.36
CA TYR A 176 -25.07 18.97 -5.70
C TYR A 176 -24.89 20.50 -5.71
N GLU A 177 -25.66 21.23 -4.90
CA GLU A 177 -25.51 22.69 -4.73
C GLU A 177 -24.14 23.06 -4.14
N GLU A 178 -23.74 22.34 -3.09
CA GLU A 178 -22.43 22.48 -2.47
C GLU A 178 -21.31 22.04 -3.42
N TRP A 179 -21.52 20.99 -4.22
CA TRP A 179 -20.61 20.58 -5.27
C TRP A 179 -20.39 21.68 -6.34
N ARG A 180 -21.45 22.35 -6.82
CA ARG A 180 -21.30 23.46 -7.78
C ARG A 180 -20.49 24.60 -7.17
N SER A 181 -20.72 24.91 -5.90
CA SER A 181 -19.98 25.95 -5.17
C SER A 181 -18.49 25.59 -5.04
N PHE A 182 -18.18 24.34 -4.69
CA PHE A 182 -16.81 23.82 -4.66
C PHE A 182 -16.15 23.86 -6.05
N LYS A 183 -16.85 23.33 -7.06
CA LYS A 183 -16.37 23.27 -8.44
C LYS A 183 -16.07 24.65 -9.01
N ALA A 184 -16.89 25.67 -8.74
CA ALA A 184 -16.64 27.04 -9.18
C ALA A 184 -15.31 27.62 -8.65
N GLY A 185 -14.89 27.20 -7.44
CA GLY A 185 -13.63 27.61 -6.81
C GLY A 185 -12.40 26.82 -7.28
N LEU A 186 -12.54 25.82 -8.14
CA LEU A 186 -11.41 25.02 -8.59
C LEU A 186 -10.45 25.81 -9.50
N PRO A 187 -9.12 25.60 -9.35
CA PRO A 187 -8.12 26.17 -10.25
C PRO A 187 -8.33 25.77 -11.72
N THR A 188 -7.78 26.56 -12.65
CA THR A 188 -7.87 26.31 -14.10
C THR A 188 -7.30 24.96 -14.51
N THR A 189 -6.32 24.43 -13.77
CA THR A 189 -5.73 23.11 -14.01
C THR A 189 -6.72 21.95 -13.91
N PHE A 190 -7.78 22.09 -13.09
CA PHE A 190 -8.85 21.10 -12.95
C PHE A 190 -9.92 21.25 -14.03
N ARG A 191 -9.90 22.30 -14.84
CA ARG A 191 -10.96 22.57 -15.82
C ARG A 191 -10.59 21.92 -17.16
N ILE A 192 -11.44 21.02 -17.62
CA ILE A 192 -11.35 20.41 -18.96
C ILE A 192 -12.52 20.93 -19.78
N PRO A 193 -12.30 21.86 -20.73
CA PRO A 193 -13.38 22.35 -21.58
C PRO A 193 -14.04 21.22 -22.35
N ILE A 194 -15.37 21.27 -22.43
CA ILE A 194 -16.13 20.32 -23.25
C ILE A 194 -16.08 20.81 -24.69
N THR A 195 -15.41 20.06 -25.55
CA THR A 195 -15.28 20.39 -26.97
C THR A 195 -16.32 19.65 -27.79
N GLU A 196 -16.75 20.28 -28.89
CA GLU A 196 -17.67 19.66 -29.84
C GLU A 196 -17.06 18.40 -30.44
N ARG A 197 -15.77 18.46 -30.75
CA ARG A 197 -14.98 17.30 -31.18
C ARG A 197 -15.08 16.14 -30.19
N LEU A 198 -14.87 16.35 -28.90
CA LEU A 198 -14.95 15.28 -27.90
C LEU A 198 -16.35 14.66 -27.87
N LEU A 199 -17.40 15.48 -27.94
CA LEU A 199 -18.78 15.00 -28.00
C LEU A 199 -19.01 14.14 -29.24
N PHE A 200 -18.53 14.60 -30.40
CA PHE A 200 -18.61 13.86 -31.65
C PHE A 200 -17.87 12.53 -31.61
N GLN A 201 -16.64 12.51 -31.08
CA GLN A 201 -15.83 11.30 -30.97
C GLN A 201 -16.48 10.26 -30.05
N LYS A 202 -16.98 10.68 -28.88
CA LYS A 202 -17.71 9.80 -27.95
C LYS A 202 -19.01 9.27 -28.57
N TRP A 203 -19.73 10.12 -29.29
CA TRP A 203 -20.93 9.71 -30.02
C TRP A 203 -20.61 8.70 -31.12
N ALA A 204 -19.57 8.94 -31.92
CA ALA A 204 -19.13 8.05 -32.99
C ALA A 204 -18.71 6.68 -32.43
N MET A 205 -17.94 6.65 -31.33
CA MET A 205 -17.61 5.40 -30.63
C MET A 205 -18.85 4.62 -30.22
N GLY A 206 -19.89 5.30 -29.71
CA GLY A 206 -21.16 4.66 -29.37
C GLY A 206 -21.94 4.17 -30.59
N LYS A 207 -22.08 5.01 -31.62
CA LYS A 207 -22.81 4.71 -32.86
C LYS A 207 -22.24 3.50 -33.60
N TYR A 208 -20.91 3.45 -33.71
CA TYR A 208 -20.19 2.40 -34.43
C TYR A 208 -19.66 1.30 -33.49
N GLN A 209 -20.18 1.19 -32.26
CA GLN A 209 -19.86 0.13 -31.30
C GLN A 209 -18.35 -0.10 -31.08
N ASN A 210 -17.55 0.98 -31.03
CA ASN A 210 -16.08 0.96 -30.98
C ASN A 210 -15.37 0.28 -32.18
N GLN A 211 -16.08 0.03 -33.28
CA GLN A 211 -15.54 -0.51 -34.52
C GLN A 211 -15.17 0.62 -35.48
N PHE A 212 -13.90 1.06 -35.44
CA PHE A 212 -13.46 2.17 -36.29
C PHE A 212 -13.61 1.86 -37.79
N GLY A 213 -13.54 0.59 -38.17
CA GLY A 213 -13.77 0.12 -39.53
C GLY A 213 -15.13 0.52 -40.11
N GLU A 214 -16.16 0.67 -39.27
CA GLU A 214 -17.53 1.01 -39.71
C GLU A 214 -17.75 2.50 -39.93
N VAL A 215 -16.82 3.38 -39.52
CA VAL A 215 -16.96 4.82 -39.74
C VAL A 215 -16.88 5.10 -41.26
N PRO A 216 -17.83 5.86 -41.84
CA PRO A 216 -17.82 6.23 -43.26
C PRO A 216 -16.52 6.93 -43.68
N LEU A 217 -16.07 6.72 -44.93
CA LEU A 217 -14.78 7.24 -45.42
C LEU A 217 -14.74 8.78 -45.48
N ASP A 218 -15.86 9.40 -45.81
CA ASP A 218 -16.07 10.86 -45.82
C ASP A 218 -15.91 11.49 -44.42
N VAL A 219 -16.20 10.72 -43.37
CA VAL A 219 -16.04 11.14 -41.97
C VAL A 219 -14.66 10.77 -41.43
N LYS A 220 -14.11 9.63 -41.84
CA LYS A 220 -12.76 9.18 -41.43
C LYS A 220 -11.69 10.15 -41.88
N GLY A 221 -11.74 10.63 -43.13
CA GLY A 221 -10.65 11.40 -43.71
C GLY A 221 -9.32 10.66 -43.57
N THR A 222 -8.34 11.27 -42.89
CA THR A 222 -7.03 10.66 -42.58
C THR A 222 -6.96 10.00 -41.20
N ALA A 223 -8.03 9.99 -40.42
CA ALA A 223 -8.05 9.41 -39.09
C ALA A 223 -7.91 7.88 -39.15
N THR A 224 -7.10 7.34 -38.25
CA THR A 224 -6.90 5.88 -38.12
C THR A 224 -7.59 5.28 -36.88
N ARG A 225 -8.11 6.15 -36.02
CA ARG A 225 -8.81 5.83 -34.77
C ARG A 225 -9.82 6.93 -34.43
N PHE A 226 -10.77 6.62 -33.55
CA PHE A 226 -11.86 7.56 -33.21
C PHE A 226 -11.37 8.88 -32.63
N GLU A 227 -10.27 8.86 -31.88
CA GLU A 227 -9.67 10.02 -31.24
C GLU A 227 -9.13 11.08 -32.21
N GLU A 228 -8.87 10.69 -33.45
CA GLU A 228 -8.37 11.56 -34.51
C GLU A 228 -9.50 12.14 -35.35
N LEU A 229 -10.74 11.68 -35.16
CA LEU A 229 -11.89 12.15 -35.93
C LEU A 229 -12.12 13.65 -35.67
N GLN A 230 -12.33 14.35 -36.78
CA GLN A 230 -12.77 15.75 -36.79
C GLN A 230 -14.28 15.79 -37.00
N VAL A 231 -14.92 16.85 -36.51
CA VAL A 231 -16.35 17.07 -36.77
C VAL A 231 -16.51 17.37 -38.26
N PRO A 232 -17.34 16.62 -39.02
CA PRO A 232 -17.55 16.89 -40.43
C PRO A 232 -18.16 18.27 -40.66
N ALA A 233 -17.83 18.92 -41.77
CA ALA A 233 -18.38 20.24 -42.11
C ALA A 233 -19.87 20.18 -42.49
N SER A 234 -20.31 19.07 -43.10
CA SER A 234 -21.69 18.83 -43.54
C SER A 234 -21.93 17.35 -43.79
N GLY A 235 -23.19 16.89 -43.78
CA GLY A 235 -23.57 15.55 -44.20
C GLY A 235 -24.47 14.80 -43.21
N PRO A 236 -24.99 13.62 -43.58
CA PRO A 236 -25.99 12.88 -42.79
C PRO A 236 -25.47 12.45 -41.42
N VAL A 237 -24.16 12.17 -41.31
CA VAL A 237 -23.52 11.81 -40.03
C VAL A 237 -23.49 12.99 -39.08
N LEU A 238 -23.25 14.21 -39.59
CA LEU A 238 -23.34 15.43 -38.78
C LEU A 238 -24.78 15.66 -38.32
N ASP A 239 -25.77 15.51 -39.21
CA ASP A 239 -27.18 15.71 -38.87
C ASP A 239 -27.65 14.75 -37.77
N GLU A 240 -27.21 13.49 -37.81
CA GLU A 240 -27.48 12.52 -36.75
C GLU A 240 -26.79 12.87 -35.43
N PHE A 241 -25.53 13.32 -35.48
CA PHE A 241 -24.83 13.80 -34.30
C PHE A 241 -25.56 14.99 -33.68
N ARG A 242 -25.96 15.99 -34.48
CA ARG A 242 -26.69 17.19 -34.02
C ARG A 242 -28.01 16.86 -33.34
N LYS A 243 -28.70 15.79 -33.77
CA LYS A 243 -29.92 15.29 -33.11
C LYS A 243 -29.63 14.69 -31.73
N GLN A 244 -28.43 14.16 -31.49
CA GLN A 244 -28.04 13.53 -30.22
C GLN A 244 -27.17 14.44 -29.33
N GLU A 245 -26.63 15.52 -29.88
CA GLU A 245 -25.84 16.51 -29.16
C GLU A 245 -26.69 17.19 -28.06
N PRO A 246 -26.16 17.37 -26.83
CA PRO A 246 -26.84 18.16 -25.81
C PRO A 246 -27.09 19.59 -26.29
N ASP A 247 -28.32 20.10 -26.14
CA ASP A 247 -28.74 21.38 -26.71
C ASP A 247 -27.86 22.56 -26.26
N ARG A 248 -27.29 22.51 -25.06
CA ARG A 248 -26.38 23.53 -24.51
C ARG A 248 -25.04 23.66 -25.23
N PHE A 249 -24.60 22.64 -25.96
CA PHE A 249 -23.29 22.64 -26.64
C PHE A 249 -23.43 22.85 -28.15
N ARG A 250 -24.65 22.75 -28.67
CA ARG A 250 -24.94 22.94 -30.09
C ARG A 250 -24.47 24.33 -30.53
N SER A 251 -23.38 24.35 -31.31
CA SER A 251 -22.74 25.57 -31.83
C SER A 251 -22.18 26.53 -30.76
N ASP A 252 -22.07 26.11 -29.50
CA ASP A 252 -21.57 26.93 -28.38
C ASP A 252 -20.60 26.14 -27.47
N ALA A 253 -20.03 25.06 -27.99
CA ALA A 253 -19.03 24.26 -27.29
C ALA A 253 -17.72 25.03 -27.04
N GLY A 254 -16.77 24.41 -26.32
CA GLY A 254 -15.52 25.05 -25.90
C GLY A 254 -14.71 25.71 -27.02
N GLU A 255 -14.72 25.15 -28.24
CA GLU A 255 -14.03 25.71 -29.40
C GLU A 255 -14.67 27.03 -29.89
N ALA A 256 -16.00 27.08 -29.95
CA ALA A 256 -16.73 28.31 -30.30
C ALA A 256 -16.51 29.41 -29.24
N LYS A 257 -16.52 29.04 -27.96
CA LYS A 257 -16.24 29.97 -26.86
C LYS A 257 -14.79 30.47 -26.86
N TRP A 258 -13.83 29.62 -27.19
CA TRP A 258 -12.42 30.00 -27.34
C TRP A 258 -12.23 31.01 -28.47
N ALA A 259 -12.86 30.76 -29.63
CA ALA A 259 -12.85 31.70 -30.75
C ALA A 259 -13.51 33.04 -30.38
N ALA A 260 -14.66 33.01 -29.69
CA ALA A 260 -15.35 34.20 -29.22
C ALA A 260 -14.55 35.01 -28.17
N PHE A 261 -13.72 34.34 -27.38
CA PHE A 261 -12.77 34.98 -26.45
C PHE A 261 -11.56 35.63 -27.16
N GLY A 262 -11.46 35.45 -28.49
CA GLY A 262 -10.38 35.98 -29.33
C GLY A 262 -9.18 35.04 -29.43
N GLY A 263 -9.32 33.77 -29.06
CA GLY A 263 -8.26 32.77 -29.21
C GLY A 263 -7.87 32.53 -30.66
N ILE A 264 -6.57 32.37 -30.93
CA ILE A 264 -6.06 32.12 -32.28
C ILE A 264 -5.75 30.64 -32.47
N GLY A 265 -6.42 30.01 -33.44
CA GLY A 265 -6.24 28.58 -33.72
C GLY A 265 -6.78 27.68 -32.61
N PRO A 266 -6.35 26.41 -32.56
CA PRO A 266 -6.84 25.46 -31.56
C PRO A 266 -6.34 25.81 -30.15
N MET A 267 -7.10 25.39 -29.13
CA MET A 267 -6.76 25.63 -27.72
C MET A 267 -5.38 25.04 -27.37
N PRO A 268 -4.48 25.81 -26.73
CA PRO A 268 -3.12 25.37 -26.39
C PRO A 268 -3.08 24.52 -25.12
N VAL A 269 -3.89 23.45 -25.06
CA VAL A 269 -4.01 22.58 -23.88
C VAL A 269 -2.69 21.91 -23.54
N ALA A 270 -2.00 21.30 -24.52
CA ALA A 270 -0.73 20.61 -24.29
C ALA A 270 0.38 21.58 -23.82
N PRO A 271 0.61 22.75 -24.47
CA PRO A 271 1.54 23.75 -23.94
C PRO A 271 1.17 24.27 -22.55
N HIS A 272 -0.12 24.47 -22.25
CA HIS A 272 -0.58 24.91 -20.92
C HIS A 272 -0.24 23.89 -19.83
N GLU A 273 -0.47 22.61 -20.10
CA GLU A 273 -0.11 21.52 -19.18
C GLU A 273 1.40 21.39 -19.00
N ALA A 274 2.17 21.48 -20.09
CA ALA A 274 3.63 21.44 -20.05
C ALA A 274 4.20 22.62 -19.22
N ALA A 275 3.68 23.83 -19.42
CA ALA A 275 4.06 25.01 -18.65
C ALA A 275 3.75 24.84 -17.16
N TYR A 276 2.57 24.31 -16.82
CA TYR A 276 2.20 24.04 -15.44
C TYR A 276 3.13 23.02 -14.78
N VAL A 277 3.41 21.90 -15.46
CA VAL A 277 4.30 20.85 -14.93
C VAL A 277 5.72 21.36 -14.74
N ALA A 278 6.24 22.14 -15.70
CA ALA A 278 7.56 22.76 -15.56
C ALA A 278 7.64 23.70 -14.36
N ALA A 279 6.59 24.48 -14.09
CA ALA A 279 6.54 25.40 -12.96
C ALA A 279 6.40 24.68 -11.59
N HIS A 280 5.76 23.50 -11.55
CA HIS A 280 5.45 22.78 -10.30
C HIS A 280 6.15 21.43 -10.17
N ALA A 281 7.23 21.20 -10.93
CA ALA A 281 7.84 19.87 -11.07
C ALA A 281 8.23 19.22 -9.73
N SER A 282 8.78 20.00 -8.78
CA SER A 282 9.19 19.50 -7.46
C SER A 282 8.00 19.04 -6.62
N GLU A 283 6.92 19.82 -6.58
CA GLU A 283 5.69 19.49 -5.87
C GLU A 283 5.06 18.23 -6.46
N LEU A 284 4.94 18.16 -7.79
CA LEU A 284 4.36 17.01 -8.50
C LEU A 284 5.14 15.73 -8.24
N ARG A 285 6.48 15.79 -8.28
CA ARG A 285 7.34 14.62 -7.98
C ARG A 285 7.13 14.12 -6.55
N ASN A 286 7.10 15.04 -5.57
CA ASN A 286 6.88 14.69 -4.17
C ASN A 286 5.50 14.09 -3.94
N GLU A 287 4.48 14.66 -4.57
CA GLU A 287 3.12 14.15 -4.47
C GLU A 287 3.03 12.73 -5.05
N PHE A 288 3.52 12.50 -6.27
CA PHE A 288 3.48 11.16 -6.88
C PHE A 288 4.30 10.12 -6.10
N ALA A 289 5.44 10.52 -5.54
CA ALA A 289 6.25 9.64 -4.69
C ALA A 289 5.52 9.29 -3.38
N GLY A 290 4.81 10.23 -2.76
CA GLY A 290 4.13 10.02 -1.48
C GLY A 290 2.73 9.42 -1.56
N ARG A 291 2.03 9.57 -2.70
CA ARG A 291 0.58 9.29 -2.83
C ARG A 291 0.20 7.88 -2.38
N ASN A 292 0.87 6.85 -2.89
CA ASN A 292 0.53 5.45 -2.58
C ASN A 292 0.80 5.11 -1.10
N TYR A 293 1.92 5.59 -0.55
CA TYR A 293 2.26 5.38 0.86
C TYR A 293 1.27 6.07 1.78
N ARG A 294 0.89 7.32 1.47
CA ARG A 294 -0.14 8.06 2.21
C ARG A 294 -1.48 7.33 2.17
N TYR A 295 -1.88 6.82 1.01
CA TYR A 295 -3.11 6.05 0.87
C TYR A 295 -3.12 4.80 1.75
N VAL A 296 -2.01 4.05 1.79
CA VAL A 296 -1.92 2.87 2.66
C VAL A 296 -1.97 3.26 4.13
N LEU A 297 -1.26 4.32 4.52
CA LEU A 297 -1.30 4.83 5.90
C LEU A 297 -2.72 5.24 6.28
N ASP A 298 -3.41 5.99 5.43
CA ASP A 298 -4.80 6.37 5.65
C ASP A 298 -5.71 5.13 5.76
N TYR A 299 -5.52 4.12 4.91
CA TYR A 299 -6.25 2.85 4.98
C TYR A 299 -6.01 2.11 6.31
N ILE A 300 -4.77 2.06 6.79
CA ILE A 300 -4.43 1.42 8.08
C ILE A 300 -4.98 2.23 9.25
N LEU A 301 -4.92 3.57 9.19
CA LEU A 301 -5.38 4.46 10.25
C LEU A 301 -6.91 4.46 10.39
N ILE A 302 -7.65 4.43 9.28
CA ILE A 302 -9.11 4.26 9.28
C ILE A 302 -9.46 2.94 9.97
N ASN A 303 -8.71 1.89 9.66
CA ASN A 303 -8.83 0.58 10.30
C ASN A 303 -7.93 0.48 11.54
N GLY A 304 -7.88 1.51 12.40
CA GLY A 304 -6.90 1.63 13.51
C GLY A 304 -6.81 0.44 14.48
N ARG A 305 -7.82 -0.45 14.48
CA ARG A 305 -7.77 -1.76 15.14
C ARG A 305 -6.69 -2.68 14.56
N ALA A 306 -6.35 -2.57 13.28
CA ALA A 306 -5.34 -3.39 12.60
C ALA A 306 -3.99 -3.35 13.33
N VAL A 307 -3.48 -2.16 13.62
CA VAL A 307 -2.21 -1.97 14.34
C VAL A 307 -2.35 -2.45 15.79
N ALA A 308 -3.43 -2.04 16.48
CA ALA A 308 -3.66 -2.41 17.87
C ALA A 308 -3.77 -3.94 18.07
N ASN A 309 -4.54 -4.62 17.21
CA ASN A 309 -4.69 -6.07 17.21
C ASN A 309 -3.37 -6.79 16.91
N THR A 310 -2.58 -6.25 15.99
CA THR A 310 -1.26 -6.83 15.64
C THR A 310 -0.29 -6.69 16.81
N VAL A 311 -0.22 -5.51 17.42
CA VAL A 311 0.62 -5.26 18.60
C VAL A 311 0.15 -6.14 19.76
N LEU A 312 -1.15 -6.21 20.02
CA LEU A 312 -1.72 -7.05 21.08
C LEU A 312 -1.39 -8.53 20.83
N PHE A 313 -1.57 -9.03 19.62
CA PHE A 313 -1.22 -10.40 19.27
C PHE A 313 0.28 -10.67 19.48
N CYS A 314 1.16 -9.81 18.97
CA CYS A 314 2.60 -9.95 19.15
C CYS A 314 3.00 -9.94 20.64
N VAL A 315 2.46 -9.01 21.43
CA VAL A 315 2.75 -8.91 22.87
C VAL A 315 2.27 -10.16 23.61
N LEU A 316 1.05 -10.62 23.35
CA LEU A 316 0.52 -11.84 23.96
C LEU A 316 1.36 -13.06 23.57
N ALA A 317 1.73 -13.21 22.30
CA ALA A 317 2.59 -14.30 21.85
C ALA A 317 3.96 -14.29 22.55
N ILE A 318 4.59 -13.13 22.67
CA ILE A 318 5.88 -12.97 23.38
C ILE A 318 5.72 -13.33 24.86
N LEU A 319 4.71 -12.79 25.54
CA LEU A 319 4.48 -13.05 26.96
C LEU A 319 4.18 -14.53 27.24
N THR A 320 3.36 -15.16 26.42
CA THR A 320 3.04 -16.58 26.55
C THR A 320 4.27 -17.43 26.29
N GLN A 321 5.09 -17.12 25.27
CA GLN A 321 6.28 -17.92 25.01
C GLN A 321 7.38 -17.70 26.07
N LEU A 322 7.57 -16.47 26.57
CA LEU A 322 8.51 -16.15 27.66
C LEU A 322 8.10 -16.68 29.02
N THR A 323 6.85 -17.14 29.17
CA THR A 323 6.38 -17.78 30.40
C THR A 323 6.45 -19.29 30.26
N VAL A 324 5.79 -19.86 29.24
CA VAL A 324 5.65 -21.31 29.08
C VAL A 324 7.00 -21.99 28.82
N ASN A 325 7.80 -21.49 27.87
CA ASN A 325 9.03 -22.18 27.45
C ASN A 325 10.12 -22.16 28.54
N PRO A 326 10.42 -21.03 29.20
CA PRO A 326 11.38 -21.01 30.31
C PRO A 326 10.94 -21.86 31.50
N LEU A 327 9.65 -21.88 31.84
CA LEU A 327 9.14 -22.74 32.92
C LEU A 327 9.38 -24.22 32.62
N ALA A 328 9.01 -24.66 31.41
CA ALA A 328 9.23 -26.05 30.99
C ALA A 328 10.72 -26.42 30.93
N ALA A 329 11.55 -25.54 30.37
CA ALA A 329 12.98 -25.76 30.27
C ALA A 329 13.69 -25.76 31.63
N TYR A 330 13.31 -24.86 32.55
CA TYR A 330 13.86 -24.83 33.91
C TYR A 330 13.49 -26.10 34.67
N ALA A 331 12.23 -26.54 34.55
CA ALA A 331 11.76 -27.78 35.16
C ALA A 331 12.59 -28.99 34.69
N LEU A 332 12.85 -29.09 33.38
CA LEU A 332 13.63 -30.18 32.79
C LEU A 332 15.15 -30.10 33.05
N SER A 333 15.65 -28.92 33.43
CA SER A 333 17.08 -28.68 33.72
C SER A 333 17.42 -28.91 35.19
N ARG A 334 16.57 -28.42 36.11
CA ARG A 334 16.89 -28.36 37.55
C ARG A 334 16.21 -29.41 38.40
N TYR A 335 15.05 -29.92 38.00
CA TYR A 335 14.44 -31.03 38.74
C TYR A 335 14.97 -32.37 38.23
N PRO A 336 15.12 -33.38 39.10
CA PRO A 336 15.56 -34.72 38.72
C PRO A 336 14.44 -35.48 37.98
N VAL A 337 14.10 -35.03 36.78
CA VAL A 337 13.10 -35.67 35.93
C VAL A 337 13.73 -36.90 35.28
N ARG A 338 13.34 -38.09 35.77
CA ARG A 338 13.91 -39.40 35.38
C ARG A 338 13.94 -39.67 33.87
N GLN A 339 13.07 -39.03 33.10
CA GLN A 339 12.91 -39.22 31.66
C GLN A 339 13.06 -37.92 30.85
N SER A 340 13.82 -36.94 31.38
CA SER A 340 14.01 -35.62 30.75
C SER A 340 14.44 -35.71 29.28
N GLY A 341 15.35 -36.65 28.94
CA GLY A 341 15.78 -36.89 27.56
C GLY A 341 14.66 -37.39 26.64
N ALA A 342 13.81 -38.31 27.10
CA ALA A 342 12.71 -38.82 26.29
C ALA A 342 11.62 -37.75 26.06
N ILE A 343 11.32 -36.96 27.08
CA ILE A 343 10.41 -35.80 26.95
C ILE A 343 10.96 -34.81 25.93
N LEU A 344 12.27 -34.55 25.98
CA LEU A 344 12.91 -33.61 25.07
C LEU A 344 12.90 -34.10 23.61
N ILE A 345 13.17 -35.38 23.40
CA ILE A 345 13.07 -36.02 22.08
C ILE A 345 11.64 -35.95 21.56
N PHE A 346 10.64 -36.22 22.40
CA PHE A 346 9.22 -36.10 22.03
C PHE A 346 8.87 -34.67 21.59
N LEU A 347 9.28 -33.66 22.38
CA LEU A 347 9.05 -32.26 22.04
C LEU A 347 9.71 -31.86 20.71
N LEU A 348 10.94 -32.33 20.45
CA LEU A 348 11.63 -32.09 19.18
C LEU A 348 10.97 -32.82 18.00
N ALA A 349 10.46 -34.04 18.22
CA ALA A 349 9.78 -34.82 17.19
C ALA A 349 8.52 -34.12 16.66
N THR A 350 7.84 -33.30 17.47
CA THR A 350 6.70 -32.49 17.01
C THR A 350 7.06 -31.51 15.89
N MET A 351 8.33 -31.10 15.80
CA MET A 351 8.81 -30.19 14.76
C MET A 351 9.09 -30.90 13.42
N ALA A 352 9.15 -32.23 13.41
CA ALA A 352 9.27 -32.99 12.17
C ALA A 352 7.98 -32.89 11.34
N PHE A 353 6.86 -32.52 11.96
CA PHE A 353 5.59 -32.33 11.28
C PHE A 353 5.49 -30.92 10.67
N PRO A 354 5.17 -30.78 9.38
CA PRO A 354 5.01 -29.47 8.75
C PRO A 354 3.86 -28.68 9.40
N ALA A 355 4.12 -27.41 9.71
CA ALA A 355 3.14 -26.54 10.39
C ALA A 355 1.86 -26.34 9.55
N GLU A 356 1.99 -26.33 8.23
CA GLU A 356 0.90 -26.17 7.27
C GLU A 356 -0.08 -27.35 7.32
N VAL A 357 0.42 -28.57 7.54
CA VAL A 357 -0.42 -29.77 7.64
C VAL A 357 -1.16 -29.80 8.98
N ALA A 358 -0.51 -29.31 10.05
CA ALA A 358 -1.13 -29.20 11.37
C ALA A 358 -2.19 -28.08 11.47
N MET A 359 -2.25 -27.20 10.46
CA MET A 359 -3.13 -26.03 10.49
C MET A 359 -4.62 -26.40 10.49
N ILE A 360 -5.05 -27.37 9.66
CA ILE A 360 -6.46 -27.80 9.60
C ILE A 360 -6.88 -28.48 10.91
N PRO A 361 -6.14 -29.48 11.45
CA PRO A 361 -6.47 -30.06 12.75
C PRO A 361 -6.52 -29.03 13.88
N ALA A 362 -5.57 -28.08 13.91
CA ALA A 362 -5.57 -27.02 14.92
C ALA A 362 -6.80 -26.12 14.82
N PHE A 363 -7.23 -25.78 13.60
CA PHE A 363 -8.48 -25.03 13.38
C PHE A 363 -9.70 -25.79 13.89
N LEU A 364 -9.82 -27.08 13.56
CA LEU A 364 -10.94 -27.91 14.02
C LEU A 364 -10.99 -28.01 15.54
N LEU A 365 -9.83 -28.20 16.18
CA LEU A 365 -9.73 -28.22 17.64
C LEU A 365 -10.17 -26.88 18.26
N LEU A 366 -9.70 -25.75 17.73
CA LEU A 366 -10.11 -24.43 18.23
C LEU A 366 -11.60 -24.14 18.01
N LYS A 367 -12.16 -24.63 16.90
CA LYS A 367 -13.60 -24.60 16.62
C LYS A 367 -14.37 -25.39 17.67
N ASP A 368 -13.95 -26.62 17.97
CA ASP A 368 -14.61 -27.49 18.92
C ASP A 368 -14.51 -26.94 20.36
N LEU A 369 -13.43 -26.24 20.68
CA LEU A 369 -13.24 -25.52 21.94
C LEU A 369 -13.96 -24.16 22.00
N GLY A 370 -14.61 -23.71 20.92
CA GLY A 370 -15.28 -22.41 20.86
C GLY A 370 -14.34 -21.20 20.95
N LEU A 371 -13.06 -21.37 20.61
CA LEU A 371 -12.02 -20.34 20.74
C LEU A 371 -11.84 -19.49 19.48
N LEU A 372 -12.49 -19.85 18.36
CA LEU A 372 -12.40 -19.07 17.12
C LEU A 372 -12.80 -17.61 17.36
N ASN A 373 -12.24 -16.73 16.54
CA ASN A 373 -12.42 -15.29 16.68
C ASN A 373 -11.98 -14.71 18.04
N THR A 374 -10.95 -15.29 18.67
CA THR A 374 -10.32 -14.74 19.88
C THR A 374 -8.80 -14.65 19.74
N PHE A 375 -8.15 -13.80 20.55
CA PHE A 375 -6.69 -13.79 20.63
C PHE A 375 -6.12 -15.10 21.18
N ALA A 376 -6.90 -15.86 21.96
CA ALA A 376 -6.47 -17.17 22.45
C ALA A 376 -6.26 -18.16 21.30
N ALA A 377 -7.14 -18.15 20.29
CA ALA A 377 -6.95 -18.94 19.07
C ALA A 377 -5.67 -18.59 18.31
N LEU A 378 -5.23 -17.33 18.36
CA LEU A 378 -3.98 -16.91 17.71
C LEU A 378 -2.73 -17.32 18.49
N VAL A 379 -2.80 -17.30 19.83
CA VAL A 379 -1.61 -17.41 20.70
C VAL A 379 -1.35 -18.84 21.17
N LEU A 380 -2.39 -19.54 21.68
CA LEU A 380 -2.25 -20.83 22.35
C LEU A 380 -1.54 -21.92 21.53
N PRO A 381 -1.80 -22.08 20.22
CA PRO A 381 -1.15 -23.13 19.42
C PRO A 381 0.38 -22.99 19.37
N SER A 382 0.89 -21.78 19.53
CA SER A 382 2.33 -21.47 19.51
C SER A 382 2.93 -21.24 20.89
N ALA A 383 2.15 -21.47 21.96
CA ALA A 383 2.56 -21.17 23.33
C ALA A 383 3.81 -21.96 23.77
N ALA A 384 3.85 -23.24 23.41
CA ALA A 384 4.97 -24.15 23.68
C ALA A 384 5.70 -24.47 22.38
N SER A 385 7.03 -24.34 22.39
CA SER A 385 7.90 -24.66 21.27
C SER A 385 8.97 -25.65 21.72
N GLY A 386 8.97 -26.85 21.15
CA GLY A 386 9.94 -27.89 21.48
C GLY A 386 11.39 -27.44 21.29
N TYR A 387 11.68 -26.72 20.20
CA TYR A 387 13.00 -26.14 19.95
C TYR A 387 13.41 -25.13 21.02
N MET A 388 12.51 -24.24 21.43
CA MET A 388 12.85 -23.23 22.43
C MET A 388 13.03 -23.83 23.81
N ILE A 389 12.23 -24.84 24.17
CA ILE A 389 12.42 -25.60 25.41
C ILE A 389 13.78 -26.30 25.41
N PHE A 390 14.16 -26.92 24.28
CA PHE A 390 15.48 -27.54 24.12
C PHE A 390 16.63 -26.55 24.26
N LEU A 391 16.57 -25.44 23.55
CA LEU A 391 17.60 -24.42 23.57
C LEU A 391 17.77 -23.80 24.96
N LEU A 392 16.65 -23.44 25.61
CA LEU A 392 16.66 -22.89 26.96
C LEU A 392 17.17 -23.89 27.98
N LYS A 393 16.81 -25.18 27.87
CA LYS A 393 17.32 -26.23 28.75
C LYS A 393 18.84 -26.31 28.65
N GLY A 394 19.40 -26.38 27.44
CA GLY A 394 20.85 -26.41 27.24
C GLY A 394 21.56 -25.18 27.82
N PHE A 395 20.93 -24.01 27.73
CA PHE A 395 21.46 -22.80 28.35
C PHE A 395 21.38 -22.83 29.88
N PHE A 396 20.26 -23.25 30.46
CA PHE A 396 20.12 -23.41 31.91
C PHE A 396 21.10 -24.46 32.47
N ASP A 397 21.30 -25.57 31.77
CA ASP A 397 22.28 -26.60 32.14
C ASP A 397 23.72 -26.04 32.16
N SER A 398 24.03 -25.06 31.30
CA SER A 398 25.36 -24.41 31.24
C SER A 398 25.60 -23.36 32.33
N LEU A 399 24.57 -22.97 33.10
CA LEU A 399 24.74 -22.00 34.17
C LEU A 399 25.51 -22.64 35.35
N PRO A 400 26.48 -21.92 35.96
CA PRO A 400 27.27 -22.43 37.08
C PRO A 400 26.39 -22.92 38.21
N GLN A 401 26.57 -24.18 38.62
CA GLN A 401 25.72 -24.83 39.61
C GLN A 401 25.93 -24.25 41.01
N GLU A 402 27.13 -23.72 41.27
CA GLU A 402 27.54 -23.10 42.53
C GLU A 402 26.64 -21.91 42.90
N LEU A 403 26.09 -21.19 41.90
CA LEU A 403 25.15 -20.08 42.14
C LEU A 403 23.83 -20.57 42.74
N PHE A 404 23.37 -21.75 42.33
CA PHE A 404 22.12 -22.35 42.80
C PHE A 404 22.33 -23.05 44.15
N GLU A 405 23.49 -23.65 44.37
CA GLU A 405 23.89 -24.21 45.66
C GLU A 405 24.01 -23.11 46.72
N ALA A 406 24.67 -21.99 46.39
CA ALA A 406 24.75 -20.82 47.28
C ALA A 406 23.34 -20.27 47.60
N GLY A 407 22.48 -20.10 46.60
CA GLY A 407 21.10 -19.68 46.83
C GLY A 407 20.31 -20.65 47.71
N SER A 408 20.54 -21.95 47.57
CA SER A 408 19.92 -22.98 48.40
C SER A 408 20.41 -22.92 49.85
N LEU A 409 21.70 -22.69 50.07
CA LEU A 409 22.29 -22.47 51.39
C LEU A 409 21.73 -21.20 52.07
N ASP A 410 21.46 -20.15 51.29
CA ASP A 410 20.80 -18.92 51.74
C ASP A 410 19.27 -19.08 51.96
N GLY A 411 18.72 -20.28 51.75
CA GLY A 411 17.29 -20.57 51.93
C GLY A 411 16.38 -20.00 50.84
N ALA A 412 16.92 -19.66 49.66
CA ALA A 412 16.13 -19.17 48.54
C ALA A 412 15.17 -20.26 48.02
N LYS A 413 13.92 -19.88 47.72
CA LYS A 413 12.97 -20.79 47.06
C LYS A 413 13.35 -21.00 45.60
N GLU A 414 12.95 -22.13 45.00
CA GLU A 414 13.16 -22.41 43.57
C GLU A 414 12.63 -21.31 42.64
N SER A 415 11.46 -20.73 42.94
CA SER A 415 10.96 -19.58 42.18
C SER A 415 11.90 -18.38 42.26
N THR A 416 12.55 -18.18 43.41
CA THR A 416 13.55 -17.10 43.59
C THR A 416 14.80 -17.39 42.77
N MET A 417 15.29 -18.64 42.78
CA MET A 417 16.43 -19.04 41.95
C MET A 417 16.13 -18.89 40.46
N MET A 418 14.94 -19.30 40.00
CA MET A 418 14.52 -19.12 38.61
C MET A 418 14.45 -17.64 38.22
N PHE A 419 13.71 -16.82 38.95
CA PHE A 419 13.45 -15.42 38.55
C PHE A 419 14.62 -14.47 38.83
N ARG A 420 15.45 -14.72 39.86
CA ARG A 420 16.56 -13.85 40.25
C ARG A 420 17.93 -14.32 39.79
N ILE A 421 18.11 -15.60 39.47
CA ILE A 421 19.41 -16.16 39.02
C ILE A 421 19.30 -16.61 37.57
N ALA A 422 18.46 -17.61 37.27
CA ALA A 422 18.42 -18.23 35.95
C ALA A 422 17.99 -17.25 34.84
N LEU A 423 16.82 -16.62 34.97
CA LEU A 423 16.30 -15.72 33.92
C LEU A 423 17.20 -14.50 33.65
N PRO A 424 17.76 -13.80 34.66
CA PRO A 424 18.67 -12.68 34.42
C PRO A 424 19.96 -13.08 33.70
N LEU A 425 20.53 -14.24 34.03
CA LEU A 425 21.71 -14.78 33.35
C LEU A 425 21.38 -15.25 31.91
N SER A 426 20.14 -15.68 31.69
CA SER A 426 19.63 -16.12 30.38
C SER A 426 19.01 -15.00 29.53
N ARG A 427 19.16 -13.72 29.89
CA ARG A 427 18.65 -12.59 29.09
C ARG A 427 18.99 -12.66 27.60
N PRO A 428 20.21 -13.06 27.17
CA PRO A 428 20.52 -13.15 25.74
C PRO A 428 19.64 -14.17 24.99
N VAL A 429 19.45 -15.37 25.55
CA VAL A 429 18.63 -16.42 24.93
C VAL A 429 17.12 -16.11 25.05
N LEU A 430 16.68 -15.48 26.14
CA LEU A 430 15.29 -15.00 26.28
C LEU A 430 14.97 -13.89 25.26
N GLY A 431 15.93 -13.02 24.96
CA GLY A 431 15.76 -12.02 23.91
C GLY A 431 15.67 -12.64 22.51
N TYR A 432 16.41 -13.72 22.25
CA TYR A 432 16.24 -14.52 21.04
C TYR A 432 14.85 -15.17 20.97
N LEU A 433 14.37 -15.77 22.06
CA LEU A 433 13.01 -16.32 22.15
C LEU A 433 11.95 -15.24 21.86
N ALA A 434 12.05 -14.07 22.49
CA ALA A 434 11.14 -12.96 22.27
C ALA A 434 11.13 -12.48 20.80
N LEU A 435 12.31 -12.44 20.16
CA LEU A 435 12.43 -12.11 18.75
C LEU A 435 11.73 -13.13 17.85
N VAL A 436 11.95 -14.42 18.09
CA VAL A 436 11.30 -15.48 17.30
C VAL A 436 9.80 -15.49 17.53
N ALA A 437 9.33 -15.27 18.76
CA ALA A 437 7.91 -15.12 19.08
C ALA A 437 7.28 -13.94 18.33
N PHE A 438 7.95 -12.79 18.32
CA PHE A 438 7.52 -11.62 17.56
C PHE A 438 7.43 -11.91 16.05
N MET A 439 8.50 -12.47 15.47
CA MET A 439 8.54 -12.78 14.03
C MET A 439 7.44 -13.76 13.64
N GLY A 440 7.22 -14.80 14.47
CA GLY A 440 6.16 -15.77 14.28
C GLY A 440 4.78 -15.12 14.31
N ALA A 441 4.46 -14.34 15.35
CA ALA A 441 3.15 -13.69 15.48
C ALA A 441 2.92 -12.62 14.40
N TYR A 442 3.90 -11.77 14.13
CA TYR A 442 3.77 -10.69 13.15
C TYR A 442 3.61 -11.23 11.71
N GLY A 443 4.30 -12.34 11.40
CA GLY A 443 4.26 -13.00 10.10
C GLY A 443 3.13 -14.02 9.91
N ALA A 444 2.34 -14.32 10.95
CA ALA A 444 1.31 -15.38 10.93
C ALA A 444 0.03 -14.98 10.16
N PHE A 445 0.18 -14.48 8.93
CA PHE A 445 -0.93 -14.06 8.07
C PHE A 445 -1.92 -15.20 7.80
N ILE A 446 -1.45 -16.31 7.23
CA ILE A 446 -2.32 -17.43 6.78
C ILE A 446 -3.13 -17.96 7.97
N TYR A 447 -2.45 -18.13 9.10
CA TYR A 447 -3.08 -18.63 10.31
C TYR A 447 -4.12 -17.65 10.87
N ALA A 448 -3.76 -16.36 11.00
CA ALA A 448 -4.67 -15.33 11.46
C ALA A 448 -5.89 -15.21 10.54
N PHE A 449 -5.71 -15.23 9.22
CA PHE A 449 -6.80 -15.21 8.25
C PHE A 449 -7.77 -16.37 8.43
N LEU A 450 -7.28 -17.56 8.82
CA LEU A 450 -8.10 -18.74 9.03
C LEU A 450 -8.93 -18.68 10.32
N VAL A 451 -8.32 -18.29 11.45
CA VAL A 451 -8.97 -18.35 12.79
C VAL A 451 -9.65 -17.05 13.21
N ALA A 452 -9.28 -15.91 12.61
CA ALA A 452 -9.82 -14.59 12.86
C ALA A 452 -10.72 -14.13 11.70
N GLN A 453 -11.90 -14.72 11.59
CA GLN A 453 -12.88 -14.42 10.55
C GLN A 453 -13.58 -13.06 10.76
N ASP A 454 -13.69 -12.63 12.02
CA ASP A 454 -14.30 -11.34 12.37
C ASP A 454 -13.32 -10.17 12.17
N GLN A 455 -13.73 -9.15 11.41
CA GLN A 455 -12.94 -7.93 11.14
C GLN A 455 -12.47 -7.20 12.41
N ARG A 456 -13.18 -7.37 13.54
CA ARG A 456 -12.83 -6.73 14.82
C ARG A 456 -11.47 -7.15 15.35
N ILE A 457 -11.00 -8.35 15.01
CA ILE A 457 -9.74 -8.94 15.49
C ILE A 457 -8.71 -9.14 14.38
N TRP A 458 -8.99 -8.67 13.16
CA TRP A 458 -8.04 -8.75 12.05
C TRP A 458 -6.73 -8.06 12.38
N THR A 459 -5.63 -8.74 12.08
CA THR A 459 -4.27 -8.21 12.15
C THR A 459 -3.95 -7.38 10.90
N LEU A 460 -2.85 -6.65 10.95
CA LEU A 460 -2.38 -5.77 9.87
C LEU A 460 -2.22 -6.52 8.55
N MET A 461 -1.67 -7.74 8.59
CA MET A 461 -1.46 -8.54 7.39
C MET A 461 -2.78 -8.98 6.76
N VAL A 462 -3.81 -9.25 7.56
CA VAL A 462 -5.16 -9.56 7.05
C VAL A 462 -5.78 -8.33 6.36
N TRP A 463 -5.62 -7.14 6.94
CA TRP A 463 -6.08 -5.90 6.32
C TRP A 463 -5.34 -5.57 5.01
N ILE A 464 -4.03 -5.81 4.94
CA ILE A 464 -3.24 -5.66 3.72
C ILE A 464 -3.68 -6.67 2.64
N TYR A 465 -3.98 -7.91 3.02
CA TYR A 465 -4.56 -8.88 2.10
C TYR A 465 -5.92 -8.40 1.57
N GLN A 466 -6.79 -7.87 2.43
CA GLN A 466 -8.06 -7.29 1.98
C GLN A 466 -7.88 -6.11 1.02
N LEU A 467 -6.84 -5.31 1.23
CA LEU A 467 -6.48 -4.19 0.35
C LEU A 467 -6.13 -4.69 -1.07
N GLN A 468 -5.52 -5.87 -1.20
CA GLN A 468 -5.14 -6.47 -2.49
C GLN A 468 -6.27 -6.55 -3.50
N ASN A 469 -7.49 -6.82 -3.02
CA ASN A 469 -8.64 -7.07 -3.87
C ASN A 469 -9.08 -5.82 -4.67
N ASN A 470 -8.77 -4.62 -4.16
CA ASN A 470 -9.23 -3.36 -4.73
C ASN A 470 -8.08 -2.40 -5.08
N ALA A 471 -6.86 -2.70 -4.64
CA ALA A 471 -5.72 -1.81 -4.79
C ALA A 471 -4.85 -2.14 -6.02
N PRO A 472 -4.31 -1.12 -6.70
CA PRO A 472 -3.30 -1.29 -7.74
C PRO A 472 -2.03 -1.94 -7.21
N LYS A 473 -1.25 -2.54 -8.12
CA LYS A 473 0.03 -3.19 -7.76
C LYS A 473 1.01 -2.26 -7.05
N SER A 474 1.11 -0.99 -7.48
CA SER A 474 1.98 0.01 -6.84
C SER A 474 1.60 0.26 -5.39
N VAL A 475 0.31 0.34 -5.09
CA VAL A 475 -0.21 0.50 -3.73
C VAL A 475 0.08 -0.72 -2.88
N MET A 476 -0.08 -1.92 -3.44
CA MET A 476 0.28 -3.15 -2.75
C MET A 476 1.78 -3.18 -2.41
N MET A 477 2.66 -2.77 -3.34
CA MET A 477 4.10 -2.69 -3.07
C MET A 477 4.42 -1.68 -1.97
N ALA A 478 3.77 -0.51 -1.96
CA ALA A 478 3.87 0.45 -0.85
C ALA A 478 3.41 -0.15 0.49
N ALA A 479 2.32 -0.94 0.48
CA ALA A 479 1.81 -1.59 1.68
C ALA A 479 2.75 -2.65 2.24
N LEU A 480 3.30 -3.51 1.39
CA LEU A 480 4.28 -4.50 1.79
C LEU A 480 5.57 -3.84 2.31
N THR A 481 6.00 -2.72 1.72
CA THR A 481 7.16 -1.95 2.20
C THR A 481 6.91 -1.43 3.61
N LEU A 482 5.76 -0.78 3.86
CA LEU A 482 5.40 -0.29 5.19
C LEU A 482 5.28 -1.44 6.21
N ALA A 483 4.70 -2.56 5.80
CA ALA A 483 4.54 -3.76 6.62
C ALA A 483 5.87 -4.43 7.00
N ALA A 484 6.93 -4.25 6.20
CA ALA A 484 8.27 -4.73 6.50
C ALA A 484 9.06 -3.82 7.46
N LEU A 485 8.64 -2.56 7.68
CA LEU A 485 9.37 -1.64 8.56
C LEU A 485 9.43 -2.10 10.01
N PRO A 486 8.33 -2.58 10.65
CA PRO A 486 8.38 -3.01 12.04
C PRO A 486 9.35 -4.17 12.27
N THR A 487 9.38 -5.15 11.37
CA THR A 487 10.33 -6.28 11.47
C THR A 487 11.77 -5.83 11.29
N LEU A 488 12.03 -4.91 10.36
CA LEU A 488 13.36 -4.31 10.18
C LEU A 488 13.81 -3.55 11.43
N ILE A 489 12.94 -2.74 12.03
CA ILE A 489 13.24 -1.98 13.26
C ILE A 489 13.54 -2.94 14.41
N VAL A 490 12.69 -3.95 14.63
CA VAL A 490 12.91 -4.95 15.67
C VAL A 490 14.23 -5.69 15.46
N PHE A 491 14.55 -6.07 14.22
CA PHE A 491 15.83 -6.70 13.90
C PHE A 491 17.03 -5.80 14.22
N LEU A 492 17.00 -4.53 13.83
CA LEU A 492 18.09 -3.57 14.10
C LEU A 492 18.30 -3.37 15.61
N LEU A 493 17.21 -3.32 16.38
CA LEU A 493 17.28 -3.21 17.84
C LEU A 493 17.77 -4.52 18.48
N ALA A 494 17.35 -5.67 17.96
CA ALA A 494 17.69 -7.00 18.49
C ALA A 494 19.08 -7.50 18.07
N GLN A 495 19.73 -6.90 17.06
CA GLN A 495 20.99 -7.37 16.48
C GLN A 495 22.07 -7.65 17.53
N ARG A 496 22.22 -6.78 18.54
CA ARG A 496 23.21 -6.98 19.61
C ARG A 496 22.88 -8.17 20.52
N VAL A 497 21.60 -8.45 20.74
CA VAL A 497 21.12 -9.55 21.58
C VAL A 497 21.28 -10.88 20.84
N ILE A 498 20.90 -10.93 19.55
CA ILE A 498 21.09 -12.10 18.68
C ILE A 498 22.55 -12.55 18.69
N MET A 499 23.48 -11.60 18.51
CA MET A 499 24.92 -11.88 18.48
C MET A 499 25.49 -12.42 19.80
N ARG A 500 24.82 -12.16 20.94
CA ARG A 500 25.23 -12.65 22.26
C ARG A 500 24.51 -13.94 22.66
N GLY A 501 23.26 -14.14 22.24
CA GLY A 501 22.42 -15.28 22.63
C GLY A 501 22.73 -16.59 21.92
N ILE A 502 23.34 -16.55 20.73
CA ILE A 502 23.72 -17.75 19.95
C ILE A 502 25.05 -18.36 20.46
N VAL A 503 25.80 -17.64 21.29
CA VAL A 503 27.07 -18.12 21.83
C VAL A 503 26.77 -19.03 23.02
N LEU A 504 26.86 -20.34 22.83
CA LEU A 504 26.97 -21.29 23.94
C LEU A 504 28.21 -20.92 24.77
N PRO A 505 28.13 -20.80 26.11
CA PRO A 505 29.26 -20.48 26.98
C PRO A 505 30.35 -21.58 27.08
N GLY A 506 30.64 -22.30 25.99
CA GLY A 506 31.50 -23.49 26.00
C GLY A 506 33.00 -23.23 25.85
N GLU A 507 33.45 -22.01 25.58
CA GLU A 507 34.89 -21.70 25.44
C GLU A 507 35.23 -20.35 26.05
N ARG A 508 35.56 -20.34 27.34
CA ARG A 508 36.48 -19.38 27.94
C ARG A 508 37.42 -20.06 28.90
#